data_AF-A0A961LC66-F1
#
_entry.id   AF-A0A961LC66-F1
#
_cell.length_a   1.000
_cell.length_b   1.000
_cell.length_c   1.000
_cell.angle_alpha   90.00
_cell.angle_beta   90.00
_cell.angle_gamma   90.00
#
_symmetry.space_group_name_H-M   'P 1'
#
loop_
_entity.id
_entity.type
_entity.pdbx_description
1 polymer ?
#
loop_
_entity_poly.entity_id
_entity_poly.type
_entity_poly.pdbx_seq_one_letter_code
_entity_poly.pdbx_strand_id
1 'polypeptide(L)'
;MLKTDTNPEHARSAAEAKHLALRYLMEAWHDAIYDGVDPDCLATAAIFAALSDMIGCYGEEPVAQMCERLPERVRAGEFTLQKTTQ
;
A
#
# COMPACT_ATOMS: atom_id res chain seq x y z
N MET A 1 2.61 -22.42 38.37
CA MET A 1 1.99 -22.57 37.02
C MET A 1 0.90 -21.51 36.94
N LEU A 2 0.86 -20.53 36.05
CA LEU A 2 1.54 -20.27 34.79
C LEU A 2 1.56 -18.72 34.72
N LYS A 3 2.74 -18.08 34.84
CA LYS A 3 2.87 -16.66 34.49
C LYS A 3 2.94 -16.65 32.98
N THR A 4 1.81 -16.43 32.32
CA THR A 4 1.78 -16.22 30.89
C THR A 4 2.50 -14.89 30.67
N ASP A 5 3.76 -14.97 30.27
CA ASP A 5 4.56 -13.83 29.84
C ASP A 5 3.75 -13.08 28.80
N THR A 6 3.12 -12.00 29.24
CA THR A 6 2.50 -11.01 28.36
C THR A 6 3.68 -10.23 27.81
N ASN A 7 4.40 -10.84 26.88
CA ASN A 7 5.55 -10.24 26.23
C ASN A 7 5.06 -8.97 25.51
N PRO A 8 5.46 -7.77 25.93
CA PRO A 8 5.02 -6.52 25.32
C PRO A 8 5.87 -6.21 24.08
N GLU A 9 6.14 -7.21 23.24
CA GLU A 9 6.98 -7.02 22.07
C GLU A 9 6.18 -6.44 20.89
N HIS A 10 6.38 -5.13 20.75
CA HIS A 10 6.26 -4.36 19.53
C HIS A 10 4.84 -4.17 19.01
N ALA A 11 4.14 -3.19 19.61
CA ALA A 11 3.29 -2.31 18.80
C ALA A 11 4.22 -1.63 17.77
N ARG A 12 4.51 -2.34 16.66
CA ARG A 12 5.28 -1.80 15.54
C ARG A 12 4.70 -0.44 15.21
N SER A 13 5.55 0.57 15.10
CA SER A 13 5.07 1.90 14.76
C SER A 13 4.27 1.82 13.45
N ALA A 14 3.27 2.68 13.27
CA ALA A 14 2.50 2.71 12.02
C ALA A 14 3.42 2.84 10.78
N ALA A 15 4.57 3.51 10.95
CA ALA A 15 5.63 3.59 9.95
C ALA A 15 6.27 2.22 9.67
N GLU A 16 6.67 1.46 10.70
CA GLU A 16 7.25 0.12 10.54
C GLU A 16 6.26 -0.87 9.92
N ALA A 17 4.99 -0.84 10.34
CA ALA A 17 3.93 -1.67 9.78
C ALA A 17 3.73 -1.37 8.28
N LYS A 18 3.71 -0.08 7.92
CA LYS A 18 3.62 0.36 6.51
C LYS A 18 4.83 -0.10 5.69
N HIS A 19 6.05 0.03 6.20
CA HIS A 19 7.25 -0.42 5.51
C HIS A 19 7.26 -1.94 5.30
N LEU A 20 6.82 -2.71 6.29
CA LEU A 20 6.72 -4.16 6.18
C LEU A 20 5.70 -4.57 5.11
N ALA A 21 4.51 -3.97 5.11
CA ALA A 21 3.49 -4.23 4.09
C ALA A 21 4.00 -3.88 2.68
N LEU A 22 4.68 -2.74 2.54
CA LEU A 22 5.30 -2.35 1.27
C LEU A 22 6.34 -3.37 0.79
N ARG A 23 7.15 -3.94 1.69
CA ARG A 23 8.11 -4.97 1.31
C ARG A 23 7.43 -6.21 0.75
N TYR A 24 6.39 -6.71 1.41
CA TYR A 24 5.63 -7.86 0.90
C TYR A 24 5.01 -7.58 -0.46
N LEU A 25 4.47 -6.37 -0.65
CA LEU A 25 3.92 -5.97 -1.95
C LEU A 25 5.00 -5.91 -3.03
N MET A 26 6.18 -5.34 -2.74
CA MET A 26 7.29 -5.27 -3.71
C MET A 26 7.84 -6.65 -4.08
N GLU A 27 7.88 -7.60 -3.13
CA GLU A 27 8.30 -8.97 -3.40
C GLU A 27 7.31 -9.67 -4.35
N ALA A 28 6.02 -9.64 -4.02
CA ALA A 28 4.97 -10.17 -4.90
C ALA A 28 4.97 -9.49 -6.28
N TRP A 29 5.33 -8.21 -6.33
CA TRP A 29 5.45 -7.45 -7.57
C TRP A 29 6.60 -7.95 -8.44
N HIS A 30 7.76 -8.21 -7.86
CA HIS A 30 8.89 -8.77 -8.59
C HIS A 30 8.59 -10.16 -9.13
N ASP A 31 7.93 -11.02 -8.34
CA ASP A 31 7.54 -12.36 -8.76
C ASP A 31 6.57 -12.30 -9.96
N ALA A 32 5.56 -11.43 -9.89
CA ALA A 32 4.62 -11.26 -10.99
C ALA A 32 5.30 -10.78 -12.30
N ILE A 33 6.24 -9.83 -12.20
CA ILE A 33 7.01 -9.38 -13.36
C ILE A 33 7.89 -10.51 -13.90
N TYR A 34 8.51 -11.29 -13.02
CA TYR A 34 9.35 -12.44 -13.41
C TYR A 34 8.53 -13.50 -14.16
N ASP A 35 7.28 -13.72 -13.76
CA ASP A 35 6.34 -14.62 -14.44
C ASP A 35 5.78 -14.05 -15.76
N GLY A 36 6.18 -12.83 -16.15
CA GLY A 36 5.83 -12.20 -17.41
C GLY A 36 4.55 -11.36 -17.37
N VAL A 37 4.06 -11.00 -16.17
CA VAL A 37 2.94 -10.06 -16.03
C VAL A 37 3.41 -8.65 -16.39
N ASP A 38 2.64 -7.98 -17.24
CA ASP A 38 2.87 -6.59 -17.60
C ASP A 38 2.77 -5.68 -16.35
N PRO A 39 3.82 -4.88 -16.02
CA PRO A 39 3.82 -3.98 -14.89
C PRO A 39 2.63 -2.99 -14.86
N ASP A 40 2.18 -2.52 -16.03
CA ASP A 40 1.05 -1.58 -16.11
C ASP A 40 -0.28 -2.26 -15.77
N CYS A 41 -0.44 -3.51 -16.23
CA CYS A 41 -1.58 -4.35 -15.88
C CYS A 41 -1.59 -4.66 -14.37
N LEU A 42 -0.42 -5.01 -13.81
CA LEU A 42 -0.26 -5.29 -12.39
C LEU A 42 -0.58 -4.06 -11.52
N ALA A 43 -0.12 -2.87 -11.93
CA ALA A 43 -0.43 -1.63 -11.22
C ALA A 43 -1.94 -1.32 -11.21
N THR A 44 -2.59 -1.50 -12.35
CA THR A 44 -4.04 -1.31 -12.47
C THR A 44 -4.81 -2.29 -11.59
N ALA A 45 -4.40 -3.57 -11.58
CA ALA A 45 -4.98 -4.59 -10.72
C ALA A 45 -4.79 -4.28 -9.22
N ALA A 46 -3.60 -3.79 -8.83
CA ALA A 46 -3.31 -3.40 -7.46
C ALA A 46 -4.17 -2.22 -7.00
N ILE A 47 -4.37 -1.20 -7.85
CA ILE A 47 -5.27 -0.08 -7.57
C ILE A 47 -6.70 -0.57 -7.39
N PHE A 48 -7.18 -1.44 -8.27
CA PHE A 48 -8.52 -2.03 -8.16
C PHE A 48 -8.69 -2.77 -6.84
N ALA A 49 -7.76 -3.69 -6.52
CA ALA A 49 -7.81 -4.48 -5.29
C ALA A 49 -7.81 -3.59 -4.04
N ALA A 50 -6.94 -2.58 -4.00
CA ALA A 50 -6.87 -1.64 -2.87
C ALA A 50 -8.17 -0.83 -2.70
N LEU A 51 -8.73 -0.31 -3.79
CA LEU A 51 -9.98 0.43 -3.75
C LEU A 51 -11.16 -0.46 -3.34
N SER A 52 -11.26 -1.68 -3.89
CA SER A 52 -12.31 -2.64 -3.52
C SER A 52 -12.26 -3.01 -2.04
N ASP A 53 -11.07 -3.23 -1.48
CA ASP A 53 -10.91 -3.53 -0.06
C ASP A 53 -11.34 -2.35 0.82
N MET A 54 -10.88 -1.13 0.49
CA MET A 54 -11.29 0.08 1.21
C MET A 54 -12.81 0.32 1.11
N ILE A 55 -13.42 0.09 -0.06
CA ILE A 55 -14.88 0.23 -0.22
C ILE A 55 -15.61 -0.83 0.61
N GLY A 56 -15.10 -2.06 0.68
CA GLY A 56 -15.64 -3.11 1.53
C GLY A 56 -15.60 -2.76 3.02
N CYS A 57 -14.53 -2.09 3.48
CA CYS A 57 -14.37 -1.69 4.87
C CYS A 57 -15.12 -0.40 5.25
N TYR A 58 -15.15 0.59 4.36
CA TYR A 58 -15.56 1.97 4.68
C TYR A 58 -16.79 2.45 3.89
N GLY A 59 -17.15 1.78 2.80
CA GLY A 59 -18.21 2.20 1.86
C GLY A 59 -17.70 3.07 0.71
N GLU A 60 -18.55 3.26 -0.30
CA GLU A 60 -18.19 3.94 -1.56
C GLU A 60 -17.92 5.44 -1.36
N GLU A 61 -18.80 6.15 -0.65
CA GLU A 61 -18.71 7.60 -0.50
C GLU A 61 -17.45 8.07 0.25
N PRO A 62 -17.04 7.46 1.39
CA PRO A 62 -15.79 7.85 2.05
C PRO A 62 -14.54 7.62 1.19
N VAL A 63 -14.54 6.55 0.39
CA VAL A 63 -13.42 6.25 -0.52
C VAL A 63 -13.41 7.21 -1.71
N ALA A 64 -14.58 7.59 -2.24
CA ALA A 64 -14.70 8.60 -3.28
C ALA A 64 -14.09 9.94 -2.84
N GLN A 65 -14.46 10.42 -1.65
CA GLN A 65 -13.91 11.67 -1.07
C GLN A 65 -12.39 11.59 -0.85
N MET A 66 -11.86 10.44 -0.43
CA MET A 66 -10.41 10.23 -0.34
C MET A 66 -9.73 10.37 -1.71
N CYS A 67 -10.36 9.83 -2.76
CA CYS A 67 -9.83 9.82 -4.12
C CYS A 67 -9.87 11.21 -4.80
N GLU A 68 -10.75 12.13 -4.40
CA GLU A 68 -10.81 13.50 -4.94
C GLU A 68 -9.46 14.24 -4.86
N ARG A 69 -8.67 13.94 -3.81
CA ARG A 69 -7.36 14.56 -3.58
C ARG A 69 -6.22 13.89 -4.34
N LEU A 70 -6.43 12.71 -4.93
CA LEU A 70 -5.37 11.97 -5.62
C LEU A 70 -4.76 12.75 -6.80
N PRO A 71 -5.54 13.39 -7.70
CA PRO A 71 -4.96 14.15 -8.79
C PRO A 71 -4.03 15.27 -8.32
N GLU A 72 -4.35 15.93 -7.22
CA GLU A 72 -3.50 16.98 -6.63
C GLU A 72 -2.19 16.39 -6.10
N ARG A 73 -2.26 15.27 -5.37
CA ARG A 73 -1.09 14.57 -4.81
C ARG A 73 -0.15 14.03 -5.89
N VAL A 74 -0.72 13.49 -6.98
CA VAL A 74 0.04 13.05 -8.16
C VAL A 74 0.78 14.22 -8.79
N ARG A 75 0.10 15.36 -9.04
CA ARG A 75 0.74 16.55 -9.61
C ARG A 75 1.78 17.18 -8.68
N ALA A 76 1.61 17.02 -7.36
CA ALA A 76 2.59 17.42 -6.36
C ALA A 76 3.82 16.49 -6.30
N GLY A 77 3.83 15.40 -7.07
CA GLY A 77 4.94 14.46 -7.13
C GLY A 77 5.05 13.54 -5.91
N GLU A 78 3.98 13.39 -5.12
CA GLU A 78 4.00 12.57 -3.90
C GLU A 78 4.33 11.09 -4.17
N PHE A 79 3.99 10.60 -5.36
CA PHE A 79 4.22 9.22 -5.79
C PHE A 79 5.42 9.08 -6.74
N THR A 80 6.13 10.17 -7.04
CA THR A 80 7.31 10.14 -7.90
C THR A 80 8.52 9.72 -7.07
N LEU A 81 8.96 8.47 -7.25
CA LEU A 81 10.11 7.91 -6.52
C LEU A 81 11.45 8.55 -6.92
N GLN A 82 11.53 9.18 -8.09
CA GLN A 82 12.69 9.93 -8.54
C GLN A 82 12.41 11.43 -8.50
N LYS A 83 12.73 12.09 -7.39
CA LYS A 83 13.12 13.51 -7.48
C LYS A 83 14.48 13.51 -8.20
N THR A 84 14.48 13.73 -9.51
CA THR A 84 15.70 14.12 -10.20
C THR A 84 16.14 15.43 -9.57
N THR A 85 17.15 15.38 -8.70
CA THR A 85 17.93 16.57 -8.36
C THR A 85 18.59 16.98 -9.67
N GLN A 86 17.97 17.91 -10.39
CA GLN A 86 18.58 18.60 -11.50
C GLN A 86 19.09 19.95 -11.00
#